data_AF-A0A4P8ELT2-F1
#
_entry.id   AF-A0A4P8ELT2-F1
#
_cell.length_a   1.000
_cell.length_b   1.000
_cell.length_c   1.000
_cell.angle_alpha   90.00
_cell.angle_beta   90.00
_cell.angle_gamma   90.00
#
_symmetry.space_group_name_H-M   'P 1'
#
loop_
_entity.id
_entity.type
_entity.pdbx_description
1 polymer ?
#
loop_
_entity_poly.entity_id
_entity_poly.type
_entity_poly.pdbx_seq_one_letter_code
_entity_poly.pdbx_strand_id
1 'polypeptide(L)'
;MSNSGKTENTASTMVDLIKTMQEAGLKSMPFQGTDWLTAMADISSEVMNFTAARLKEDVNTQQALMQAKGLVEIQHIHAEFFQKTMDDYAAETAKLMRMGQTLTPAAKDTAKDKG
;
A
#
# COMPACT_ATOMS: atom_id res chain seq x y z
N MET A 1 18.77 -32.15 -46.64
CA MET A 1 17.66 -31.36 -46.05
C MET A 1 18.19 -30.71 -44.78
N SER A 2 18.58 -29.43 -44.87
CA SER A 2 19.32 -28.71 -43.83
C SER A 2 18.36 -28.13 -42.77
N ASN A 3 18.53 -28.54 -41.52
CA ASN A 3 17.74 -28.09 -40.37
C ASN A 3 18.38 -26.83 -39.72
N SER A 4 18.67 -25.80 -40.51
CA SER A 4 19.49 -24.64 -40.09
C SER A 4 18.70 -23.36 -39.80
N GLY A 5 17.38 -23.43 -39.57
CA GLY A 5 16.52 -22.23 -39.44
C GLY A 5 15.95 -21.94 -38.06
N LYS A 6 16.21 -22.77 -37.03
CA LYS A 6 15.50 -22.68 -35.73
C LYS A 6 16.22 -21.89 -34.64
N THR A 7 17.52 -21.65 -34.77
CA THR A 7 18.34 -20.99 -33.74
C THR A 7 18.43 -19.47 -33.89
N GLU A 8 18.43 -18.92 -35.11
CA GLU A 8 18.43 -17.45 -35.31
C GLU A 8 17.11 -16.80 -34.87
N ASN A 9 15.99 -17.51 -35.06
CA ASN A 9 14.67 -16.97 -34.78
C ASN A 9 14.36 -16.90 -33.27
N THR A 10 14.89 -17.82 -32.48
CA THR A 10 14.59 -17.91 -31.03
C THR A 10 15.26 -16.79 -30.24
N ALA A 11 16.49 -16.41 -30.59
CA ALA A 11 17.18 -15.27 -29.99
C ALA A 11 16.51 -13.95 -30.36
N SER A 12 16.11 -13.77 -31.64
CA SER A 12 15.31 -12.62 -32.08
C SER A 12 13.98 -12.55 -31.34
N THR A 13 13.30 -13.69 -31.18
CA THR A 13 12.01 -13.77 -30.48
C THR A 13 12.12 -13.37 -29.00
N MET A 14 13.20 -13.78 -28.31
CA MET A 14 13.44 -13.38 -26.92
C MET A 14 13.79 -11.89 -26.80
N VAL A 15 14.55 -11.35 -27.75
CA VAL A 15 14.85 -9.91 -27.81
C VAL A 15 13.58 -9.09 -28.10
N ASP A 16 12.74 -9.56 -29.02
CA ASP A 16 11.46 -8.93 -29.34
C ASP A 16 10.47 -9.04 -28.17
N LEU A 17 10.48 -10.14 -27.43
CA LEU A 17 9.68 -10.29 -26.20
C LEU A 17 10.17 -9.34 -25.11
N ILE A 18 11.49 -9.22 -24.89
CA ILE A 18 12.06 -8.27 -23.92
C ILE A 18 11.74 -6.84 -24.34
N LYS A 19 11.85 -6.51 -25.63
CA LYS A 19 11.51 -5.20 -26.16
C LYS A 19 10.02 -4.90 -26.06
N THR A 20 9.16 -5.88 -26.31
CA THR A 20 7.71 -5.76 -26.13
C THR A 20 7.35 -5.63 -24.66
N MET A 21 8.03 -6.34 -23.75
CA MET A 21 7.86 -6.20 -22.30
C MET A 21 8.40 -4.87 -21.78
N GLN A 22 9.49 -4.33 -22.34
CA GLN A 22 9.99 -2.99 -22.03
C GLN A 22 9.07 -1.92 -22.59
N GLU A 23 8.64 -2.03 -23.85
CA GLU A 23 7.73 -1.06 -24.46
C GLU A 23 6.35 -1.11 -23.81
N ALA A 24 5.82 -2.29 -23.50
CA ALA A 24 4.58 -2.43 -22.75
C ALA A 24 4.78 -1.98 -21.30
N GLY A 25 5.81 -2.42 -20.59
CA GLY A 25 6.06 -2.10 -19.18
C GLY A 25 6.40 -0.62 -18.92
N LEU A 26 7.06 0.05 -19.88
CA LEU A 26 7.48 1.45 -19.78
C LEU A 26 6.45 2.41 -20.43
N LYS A 27 5.65 1.98 -21.42
CA LYS A 27 4.56 2.79 -22.01
C LYS A 27 3.20 2.58 -21.34
N SER A 28 2.96 1.44 -20.68
CA SER A 28 1.71 1.18 -19.93
C SER A 28 1.76 1.70 -18.50
N MET A 29 2.92 2.15 -18.03
CA MET A 29 2.98 3.07 -16.92
C MET A 29 2.74 4.45 -17.53
N PRO A 30 1.55 5.08 -17.36
CA PRO A 30 1.52 6.50 -17.55
C PRO A 30 2.61 7.02 -16.62
N PHE A 31 3.46 7.91 -17.11
CA PHE A 31 4.14 8.87 -16.24
C PHE A 31 3.02 9.67 -15.56
N GLN A 32 2.34 9.07 -14.58
CA GLN A 32 1.39 9.74 -13.73
C GLN A 32 2.25 10.81 -13.06
N GLY A 33 1.97 12.08 -13.34
CA GLY A 33 2.87 13.20 -13.01
C GLY A 33 3.18 13.34 -11.52
N THR A 34 3.68 14.51 -11.14
CA THR A 34 3.95 14.87 -9.73
C THR A 34 2.83 14.44 -8.78
N ASP A 35 1.57 14.49 -9.20
CA ASP A 35 0.38 14.06 -8.43
C ASP A 35 0.45 12.62 -7.91
N TRP A 36 0.92 11.66 -8.71
CA TRP A 36 1.02 10.27 -8.26
C TRP A 36 2.17 10.09 -7.27
N LEU A 37 3.30 10.74 -7.54
CA LEU A 37 4.44 10.73 -6.63
C LEU A 37 4.06 11.38 -5.28
N THR A 38 3.34 12.49 -5.31
CA THR A 38 2.80 13.16 -4.13
C THR A 38 1.82 12.27 -3.38
N ALA A 39 0.85 11.65 -4.06
CA ALA A 39 -0.10 10.76 -3.41
C ALA A 39 0.57 9.51 -2.79
N MET A 40 1.60 8.96 -3.45
CA MET A 40 2.42 7.88 -2.87
C MET A 40 3.24 8.34 -1.67
N ALA A 41 3.78 9.56 -1.71
CA ALA A 41 4.48 10.16 -0.58
C ALA A 41 3.53 10.38 0.62
N ASP A 42 2.30 10.84 0.36
CA ASP A 42 1.28 11.03 1.38
C ASP A 42 0.88 9.70 2.04
N ILE A 43 0.66 8.64 1.23
CA ILE A 43 0.38 7.29 1.75
C ILE A 43 1.55 6.78 2.60
N SER A 44 2.79 6.94 2.13
CA SER A 44 3.99 6.55 2.88
C SER A 44 4.09 7.29 4.22
N SER A 45 3.85 8.61 4.20
CA SER A 45 3.82 9.42 5.41
C SER A 45 2.74 8.95 6.37
N GLU A 46 1.58 8.57 5.87
CA GLU A 46 0.48 8.08 6.70
C GLU A 46 0.84 6.76 7.39
N VAL A 47 1.41 5.80 6.67
CA VAL A 47 1.86 4.52 7.25
C VAL A 47 2.88 4.75 8.37
N MET A 48 3.80 5.71 8.19
CA MET A 48 4.76 6.09 9.24
C MET A 48 4.08 6.74 10.44
N ASN A 49 3.12 7.64 10.21
CA ASN A 49 2.33 8.27 11.27
C ASN A 49 1.54 7.25 12.08
N PHE A 50 0.86 6.32 11.41
CA PHE A 50 0.12 5.24 12.04
C PHE A 50 1.04 4.34 12.88
N THR A 51 2.21 3.97 12.34
CA THR A 51 3.20 3.17 13.06
C THR A 51 3.68 3.87 14.34
N ALA A 52 3.99 5.16 14.25
CA ALA A 52 4.40 5.95 15.41
C ALA A 52 3.28 6.05 16.46
N ALA A 53 2.03 6.24 16.03
CA ALA A 53 0.87 6.25 16.92
C ALA A 53 0.69 4.91 17.63
N ARG A 54 0.78 3.79 16.91
CA ARG A 54 0.61 2.45 17.47
C ARG A 54 1.71 2.07 18.47
N LEU A 55 2.95 2.49 18.18
CA LEU A 55 4.08 2.33 19.11
C LEU A 55 3.86 3.13 20.40
N LYS A 56 3.33 4.36 20.31
CA LYS A 56 2.97 5.15 21.49
C LYS A 56 1.93 4.43 22.34
N GLU A 57 0.92 3.82 21.71
CA GLU A 57 -0.09 3.04 22.44
C GLU A 57 0.47 1.77 23.09
N ASP A 58 1.44 1.11 22.45
CA ASP A 58 2.16 -0.02 23.08
C ASP A 58 2.90 0.43 24.34
N VAL A 59 3.58 1.56 24.30
CA VAL A 59 4.27 2.13 25.46
C VAL A 59 3.28 2.50 26.56
N ASN A 60 2.16 3.15 26.23
CA ASN A 60 1.10 3.47 27.19
C ASN A 60 0.55 2.21 27.86
N THR A 61 0.31 1.15 27.08
CA THR A 61 -0.22 -0.12 27.56
C THR A 61 0.78 -0.79 28.51
N GLN A 62 2.06 -0.82 28.14
CA GLN A 62 3.12 -1.35 29.02
C GLN A 62 3.24 -0.54 30.32
N GLN A 63 3.14 0.78 30.23
CA GLN A 63 3.13 1.64 31.41
C GLN A 63 1.94 1.37 32.32
N ALA A 64 0.74 1.16 31.77
CA ALA A 64 -0.44 0.79 32.53
C ALA A 64 -0.27 -0.59 33.20
N LEU A 65 0.26 -1.58 32.48
CA LEU A 65 0.54 -2.91 33.02
C LEU A 65 1.53 -2.87 34.19
N MET A 66 2.57 -2.03 34.13
CA MET A 66 3.52 -1.85 35.24
C MET A 66 2.88 -1.21 36.49
N GLN A 67 1.80 -0.46 36.33
CA GLN A 67 1.09 0.20 37.43
C GLN A 67 -0.05 -0.67 37.99
N ALA A 68 -0.45 -1.72 37.27
CA ALA A 68 -1.57 -2.57 37.64
C ALA A 68 -1.31 -3.30 38.97
N LYS A 69 -2.30 -3.27 39.86
CA LYS A 69 -2.21 -3.83 41.22
C LYS A 69 -2.78 -5.24 41.33
N GLY A 70 -3.30 -5.81 40.24
CA GLY A 70 -3.85 -7.16 40.24
C GLY A 70 -4.37 -7.64 38.90
N LEU A 71 -4.75 -8.93 38.87
CA LEU A 71 -5.12 -9.64 37.66
C LEU A 71 -6.35 -9.05 36.95
N VAL A 72 -7.32 -8.51 37.69
CA VAL A 72 -8.52 -7.88 37.11
C VAL A 72 -8.15 -6.64 36.31
N GLU A 73 -7.24 -5.81 36.82
CA GLU A 73 -6.77 -4.60 36.15
C GLU A 73 -5.94 -4.95 34.92
N ILE A 74 -5.09 -5.98 35.01
CA ILE A 74 -4.35 -6.52 33.86
C ILE A 74 -5.31 -7.01 32.76
N GLN A 75 -6.35 -7.77 33.10
CA GLN A 75 -7.35 -8.22 32.12
C GLN A 75 -8.07 -7.05 31.45
N HIS A 76 -8.42 -6.03 32.22
CA HIS A 76 -9.06 -4.83 31.69
C HIS A 76 -8.15 -4.09 30.70
N ILE A 77 -6.89 -3.85 31.07
CA ILE A 77 -5.89 -3.21 30.19
C ILE A 77 -5.71 -3.99 28.88
N HIS A 78 -5.64 -5.32 28.95
CA HIS A 78 -5.54 -6.15 27.75
C HIS A 78 -6.79 -6.08 26.86
N ALA A 79 -7.98 -6.07 27.46
CA ALA A 79 -9.23 -5.96 26.71
C ALA A 79 -9.34 -4.59 26.01
N GLU A 80 -9.00 -3.51 26.70
CA GLU A 80 -8.95 -2.16 26.14
C GLU A 80 -7.94 -2.06 25.00
N PHE A 81 -6.73 -2.59 25.20
CA PHE A 81 -5.71 -2.63 24.18
C PHE A 81 -6.18 -3.38 22.93
N PHE A 82 -6.80 -4.54 23.10
CA PHE A 82 -7.30 -5.34 21.98
C PHE A 82 -8.39 -4.60 21.20
N GLN A 83 -9.40 -4.05 21.91
CA GLN A 83 -10.48 -3.29 21.29
C GLN A 83 -9.92 -2.09 20.51
N LYS A 84 -9.06 -1.29 21.15
CA LYS A 84 -8.45 -0.12 20.52
C LYS A 84 -7.62 -0.52 19.30
N THR A 85 -6.87 -1.61 19.38
CA THR A 85 -6.08 -2.11 18.24
C THR A 85 -6.98 -2.39 17.05
N MET A 86 -8.09 -3.11 17.26
CA MET A 86 -9.02 -3.43 16.18
C MET A 86 -9.62 -2.18 15.55
N ASP A 87 -10.02 -1.21 16.38
CA ASP A 87 -10.58 0.06 15.93
C ASP A 87 -9.55 0.89 15.13
N ASP A 88 -8.33 1.00 15.65
CA ASP A 88 -7.22 1.73 15.00
C ASP A 88 -6.92 1.14 13.60
N TYR A 89 -6.77 -0.19 13.49
CA TYR A 89 -6.48 -0.85 12.20
C TYR A 89 -7.63 -0.77 11.21
N ALA A 90 -8.88 -0.87 11.68
CA ALA A 90 -10.05 -0.71 10.82
C ALA A 90 -10.15 0.71 10.27
N ALA A 91 -9.95 1.71 11.13
CA ALA A 91 -9.94 3.11 10.75
C ALA A 91 -8.81 3.43 9.76
N GLU A 92 -7.61 2.91 10.01
CA GLU A 92 -6.44 3.12 9.16
C GLU A 92 -6.63 2.46 7.79
N THR A 93 -7.13 1.24 7.75
CA THR A 93 -7.45 0.56 6.48
C THR A 93 -8.44 1.38 5.66
N ALA A 94 -9.52 1.87 6.28
CA ALA A 94 -10.49 2.72 5.61
C ALA A 94 -9.88 4.04 5.11
N LYS A 95 -8.90 4.59 5.83
CA LYS A 95 -8.17 5.81 5.45
C LYS A 95 -7.27 5.56 4.24
N LEU A 96 -6.45 4.50 4.29
CA LEU A 96 -5.59 4.12 3.18
C LEU A 96 -6.37 3.78 1.91
N MET A 97 -7.54 3.14 2.03
CA MET A 97 -8.43 2.91 0.88
C MET A 97 -8.90 4.22 0.24
N ARG A 98 -9.30 5.22 1.05
CA ARG A 98 -9.67 6.55 0.57
C ARG A 98 -8.51 7.27 -0.10
N MET A 99 -7.30 7.17 0.47
CA MET A 99 -6.09 7.75 -0.12
C MET A 99 -5.75 7.06 -1.46
N GLY A 100 -5.86 5.73 -1.52
CA GLY A 100 -5.57 4.94 -2.72
C GLY A 100 -6.54 5.17 -3.88
N GLN A 101 -7.78 5.57 -3.62
CA GLN A 101 -8.74 5.95 -4.68
C GLN A 101 -8.22 7.11 -5.55
N THR A 102 -7.38 7.99 -4.99
CA THR A 102 -6.78 9.10 -5.73
C THR A 102 -5.73 8.65 -6.76
N LEU A 103 -5.21 7.43 -6.61
CA LEU A 103 -4.23 6.82 -7.52
C LEU A 103 -4.89 6.15 -8.75
N THR A 104 -6.21 5.91 -8.73
CA THR A 104 -6.90 5.22 -9.82
C THR A 104 -7.53 6.20 -10.83
N PRO A 105 -7.34 6.00 -12.16
CA PRO A 105 -7.88 6.88 -13.21
C PRO A 105 -9.41 7.05 -13.19
N ALA A 106 -10.16 6.03 -12.74
CA ALA A 106 -11.62 6.04 -12.68
C ALA A 106 -12.21 7.13 -11.76
N ALA A 107 -11.42 7.67 -10.83
CA ALA A 107 -11.85 8.78 -9.97
C ALA A 107 -11.96 10.11 -10.72
N LYS A 108 -11.32 10.28 -11.89
CA LYS A 108 -11.31 11.54 -12.64
C LYS A 108 -12.36 11.61 -13.77
N ASP A 109 -12.85 10.47 -14.27
CA ASP A 109 -13.80 10.45 -15.40
C ASP A 109 -15.27 10.72 -15.01
N THR A 110 -15.66 10.50 -13.76
CA THR A 110 -17.04 10.79 -13.31
C THR A 110 -17.32 12.29 -13.10
N ALA A 111 -16.28 13.13 -13.08
CA ALA A 111 -16.43 14.58 -12.95
C ALA A 111 -16.60 15.32 -14.29
N LYS A 112 -16.32 14.65 -15.42
CA LYS A 112 -16.31 15.29 -16.76
C LYS A 112 -17.57 15.06 -17.59
N ASP A 113 -18.48 14.20 -17.13
CA ASP A 113 -19.74 13.86 -17.83
C ASP A 113 -20.99 14.60 -17.27
N LYS A 114 -20.79 15.69 -16.51
CA LYS A 114 -21.88 16.53 -15.99
C LYS A 114 -21.74 18.02 -16.35
N GLY A 115 -21.04 18.33 -17.45
CA GLY A 115 -20.89 19.68 -17.99
C GLY A 115 -21.59 19.84 -19.32
#